data_AF-A0A0D0BVE2-F1
#
_entry.id   AF-A0A0D0BVE2-F1
#
_cell.length_a   1.000
_cell.length_b   1.000
_cell.length_c   1.000
_cell.angle_alpha   90.00
_cell.angle_beta   90.00
_cell.angle_gamma   90.00
#
_symmetry.space_group_name_H-M   'P 1'
#
loop_
_entity.id
_entity.type
_entity.pdbx_description
1 polymer ?
#
loop_
_entity_poly.entity_id
_entity_poly.type
_entity_poly.pdbx_seq_one_letter_code
_entity_poly.pdbx_strand_id
1 'polypeptide(L)'
;MQFSSIFFAVIIAALASTSNACKCVINGGSHPEATGPCCSQLNGDFDSSDGDCAAGSISEHLSNFRSCCQTWLLNNVPLTSDCDFPKALADVEKIDTPQGEGIAVKA
;
A
#
# COMPACT_ATOMS: atom_id res chain seq x y z
N MET A 1 -10.50 31.04 -39.25
CA MET A 1 -10.10 29.62 -39.10
C MET A 1 -8.99 29.56 -38.06
N GLN A 2 -9.11 28.63 -37.10
CA GLN A 2 -8.03 28.02 -36.31
C GLN A 2 -7.25 28.86 -35.29
N PHE A 3 -7.82 29.11 -34.11
CA PHE A 3 -7.03 29.25 -32.86
C PHE A 3 -7.63 28.45 -31.69
N SER A 4 -8.48 27.45 -31.96
CA SER A 4 -9.32 26.80 -30.95
C SER A 4 -8.91 25.39 -30.52
N SER A 5 -7.68 24.93 -30.76
CA SER A 5 -7.43 23.47 -30.69
C SER A 5 -6.11 23.01 -30.07
N ILE A 6 -5.39 23.82 -29.29
CA ILE A 6 -4.07 23.39 -28.78
C ILE A 6 -3.83 23.70 -27.29
N PHE A 7 -4.88 23.91 -26.49
CA PHE A 7 -4.73 24.16 -25.03
C PHE A 7 -5.36 23.09 -24.14
N PHE A 8 -5.67 21.90 -24.66
CA PHE A 8 -6.24 20.79 -23.88
C PHE A 8 -5.40 19.51 -23.88
N ALA A 9 -4.16 19.54 -24.37
CA ALA A 9 -3.34 18.34 -24.53
C ALA A 9 -2.16 18.21 -23.53
N VAL A 10 -2.23 18.87 -22.36
CA VAL A 10 -1.14 18.81 -21.35
C VAL A 10 -1.70 18.69 -19.93
N ILE A 11 -2.62 17.74 -19.69
CA ILE A 11 -3.00 17.34 -18.31
C ILE A 11 -3.13 15.80 -18.23
N ILE A 12 -2.14 15.05 -18.72
CA ILE A 12 -2.06 13.60 -18.46
C ILE A 12 -0.59 13.20 -18.33
N ALA A 13 0.10 13.63 -17.28
CA ALA A 13 1.41 13.07 -16.91
C ALA A 13 1.85 13.34 -15.46
N ALA A 14 0.98 13.92 -14.62
CA ALA A 14 1.33 14.31 -13.25
C ALA A 14 0.70 13.40 -12.19
N LEU A 15 0.47 12.12 -12.51
CA LEU A 15 0.48 11.09 -11.48
C LEU A 15 1.94 10.88 -11.11
N ALA A 16 2.49 11.87 -10.41
CA ALA A 16 3.76 11.77 -9.72
C ALA A 16 3.62 10.54 -8.82
N SER A 17 4.22 9.44 -9.27
CA SER A 17 4.45 8.26 -8.46
C SER A 17 5.13 8.77 -7.20
N THR A 18 4.40 8.89 -6.11
CA THR A 18 5.00 8.85 -4.78
C THR A 18 5.66 7.48 -4.74
N SER A 19 6.91 7.38 -5.19
CA SER A 19 7.69 6.16 -5.10
C SER A 19 8.01 5.99 -3.62
N ASN A 20 6.99 5.61 -2.86
CA ASN A 20 7.20 5.09 -1.53
C ASN A 20 8.12 3.89 -1.73
N ALA A 21 9.30 3.93 -1.14
CA ALA A 21 10.16 2.75 -1.11
C ALA A 21 9.58 1.80 -0.06
N CYS A 22 9.41 0.53 -0.41
CA CYS A 22 8.92 -0.49 0.51
C CYS A 22 10.08 -1.16 1.25
N LYS A 23 9.93 -1.27 2.56
CA LYS A 23 10.84 -1.94 3.48
C LYS A 23 10.06 -2.90 4.37
N CYS A 24 10.68 -4.03 4.71
CA CYS A 24 10.26 -4.81 5.85
C CYS A 24 10.70 -4.09 7.13
N VAL A 25 9.76 -3.85 8.04
CA VAL A 25 9.96 -3.08 9.27
C VAL A 25 9.35 -3.77 10.49
N ILE A 26 9.90 -3.45 11.66
CA ILE A 26 9.31 -3.78 12.97
C ILE A 26 9.67 -2.68 13.97
N ASN A 27 8.70 -2.18 14.74
CA ASN A 27 8.90 -1.07 15.68
C ASN A 27 9.61 0.16 15.06
N GLY A 28 9.40 0.42 13.76
CA GLY A 28 10.05 1.49 13.01
C GLY A 28 11.50 1.21 12.58
N GLY A 29 12.08 0.07 12.95
CA GLY A 29 13.37 -0.39 12.45
C GLY A 29 13.23 -1.08 11.09
N SER A 30 14.09 -0.73 10.14
CA SER A 30 14.15 -1.34 8.81
C SER A 30 15.04 -2.58 8.78
N HIS A 31 14.64 -3.56 7.99
CA HIS A 31 15.30 -4.85 7.84
C HIS A 31 15.64 -5.11 6.37
N PRO A 32 16.75 -4.55 5.86
CA PRO A 32 17.17 -4.74 4.47
C PRO A 32 17.44 -6.22 4.15
N GLU A 33 17.86 -7.02 5.13
CA GLU A 33 18.08 -8.46 5.01
C GLU A 33 16.81 -9.25 4.67
N ALA A 34 15.64 -8.74 5.08
CA ALA A 34 14.33 -9.30 4.70
C ALA A 34 13.78 -8.60 3.44
N THR A 35 14.02 -7.29 3.32
CA THR A 35 13.51 -6.46 2.22
C THR A 35 14.04 -6.91 0.86
N GLY A 36 15.36 -7.15 0.73
CA GLY A 36 15.98 -7.56 -0.53
C GLY A 36 15.40 -8.86 -1.10
N PRO A 37 15.39 -9.97 -0.33
CA PRO A 37 14.79 -11.22 -0.77
C PRO A 37 13.29 -11.11 -1.10
N CYS A 38 12.52 -10.33 -0.34
CA CYS A 38 11.11 -10.12 -0.61
C CYS A 38 10.86 -9.29 -1.88
N CYS A 39 11.71 -8.30 -2.14
CA CYS A 39 11.67 -7.51 -3.37
C CYS A 39 12.03 -8.37 -4.59
N SER A 40 13.11 -9.14 -4.50
CA SER A 40 13.59 -10.00 -5.58
C SER A 40 12.60 -11.11 -5.95
N GLN A 41 11.91 -11.72 -4.96
CA GLN A 41 10.87 -12.72 -5.22
C GLN A 41 9.71 -12.19 -6.07
N LEU A 42 9.48 -10.88 -6.06
CA LEU A 42 8.42 -10.22 -6.82
C LEU A 42 8.94 -9.58 -8.11
N ASN A 43 10.20 -9.83 -8.48
CA ASN A 43 10.90 -9.16 -9.58
C ASN A 43 10.93 -7.63 -9.43
N GLY A 44 10.97 -7.14 -8.19
CA GLY A 44 11.11 -5.73 -7.89
C GLY A 44 12.53 -5.20 -8.06
N ASP A 45 12.64 -3.88 -8.12
CA ASP A 45 13.90 -3.14 -8.14
C ASP A 45 14.32 -2.81 -6.71
N PHE A 46 15.44 -3.41 -6.27
CA PHE A 46 15.97 -3.23 -4.92
C PHE A 46 17.19 -2.32 -4.95
N ASP A 47 17.10 -1.18 -4.28
CA ASP A 47 18.22 -0.28 -4.04
C ASP A 47 19.03 -0.77 -2.84
N SER A 48 20.17 -1.40 -3.13
CA SER A 48 21.09 -1.89 -2.09
C SER A 48 21.77 -0.79 -1.26
N SER A 49 21.73 0.47 -1.71
CA SER A 49 22.32 1.61 -1.02
C SER A 49 21.45 2.07 0.14
N ASP A 50 20.13 2.12 -0.07
CA ASP A 50 19.13 2.56 0.91
C ASP A 50 18.37 1.41 1.58
N GLY A 51 18.51 0.20 1.04
CA GLY A 51 17.87 -1.02 1.54
C GLY A 51 16.40 -1.14 1.14
N ASP A 52 16.03 -0.59 -0.01
CA ASP A 52 14.64 -0.26 -0.36
C ASP A 52 14.17 -0.97 -1.61
N CYS A 53 12.91 -1.42 -1.59
CA CYS A 53 12.25 -1.93 -2.79
C CYS A 53 11.42 -0.80 -3.43
N ALA A 54 11.66 -0.47 -4.70
CA ALA A 54 10.88 0.56 -5.36
C ALA A 54 9.39 0.13 -5.49
N ALA A 55 8.44 0.78 -4.78
CA ALA A 55 7.03 0.34 -4.81
C ALA A 55 6.44 0.30 -6.23
N GLY A 56 6.90 1.19 -7.12
CA GLY A 56 6.46 1.19 -8.52
C GLY A 56 6.81 -0.10 -9.27
N SER A 57 7.89 -0.78 -8.87
CA SER A 57 8.29 -2.06 -9.47
C SER A 57 7.48 -3.26 -8.96
N ILE A 58 6.78 -3.11 -7.84
CA ILE A 58 5.99 -4.16 -7.18
C ILE A 58 4.55 -3.72 -6.85
N SER A 59 4.03 -2.70 -7.54
CA SER A 59 2.76 -2.05 -7.18
C SER A 59 1.56 -3.00 -7.24
N GLU A 60 1.59 -3.99 -8.12
CA GLU A 60 0.56 -5.04 -8.26
C GLU A 60 0.76 -6.20 -7.25
N HIS A 61 1.85 -6.16 -6.48
CA HIS A 61 2.29 -7.24 -5.60
C HIS A 61 2.58 -6.76 -4.16
N LEU A 62 2.13 -5.57 -3.78
CA LEU A 62 2.37 -5.00 -2.43
C LEU A 62 1.83 -5.90 -1.30
N SER A 63 0.69 -6.57 -1.53
CA SER A 63 0.15 -7.58 -0.60
C SER A 63 1.06 -8.80 -0.46
N ASN A 64 1.66 -9.24 -1.58
CA ASN A 64 2.63 -10.35 -1.58
C ASN A 64 3.93 -9.92 -0.88
N PHE A 65 4.38 -8.68 -1.07
CA PHE A 65 5.56 -8.13 -0.42
C PHE A 65 5.39 -8.12 1.11
N ARG A 66 4.23 -7.63 1.60
CA ARG A 66 3.90 -7.70 3.03
C ARG A 66 3.86 -9.14 3.55
N SER A 67 3.22 -10.04 2.80
CA SER A 67 3.12 -11.45 3.19
C SER A 67 4.51 -12.07 3.29
N CYS A 68 5.43 -11.72 2.38
CA CYS A 68 6.81 -12.12 2.46
C CYS A 68 7.49 -11.58 3.72
N CYS A 69 7.38 -10.28 4.03
CA CYS A 69 7.95 -9.72 5.27
C CYS A 69 7.46 -10.46 6.53
N GLN A 70 6.19 -10.87 6.56
CA GLN A 70 5.62 -11.61 7.70
C GLN A 70 6.18 -13.03 7.88
N THR A 71 6.87 -13.59 6.89
CA THR A 71 7.60 -14.86 7.04
C THR A 71 8.91 -14.71 7.82
N TRP A 72 9.42 -13.48 7.94
CA TRP A 72 10.61 -13.16 8.71
C TRP A 72 10.22 -12.82 10.16
N LEU A 73 11.01 -13.29 11.12
CA LEU A 73 10.79 -13.07 12.55
C LEU A 73 11.98 -12.38 13.19
N LEU A 74 11.70 -11.34 13.97
CA LEU A 74 12.66 -10.74 14.90
C LEU A 74 12.15 -10.93 16.33
N ASN A 75 12.90 -11.62 17.17
CA ASN A 75 12.50 -11.92 18.56
C ASN A 75 11.09 -12.54 18.69
N ASN A 76 10.75 -13.49 17.81
CA ASN A 76 9.41 -14.11 17.69
C ASN A 76 8.27 -13.16 17.27
N VAL A 77 8.59 -11.98 16.73
CA VAL A 77 7.60 -11.04 16.20
C VAL A 77 7.78 -10.93 14.68
N PRO A 78 6.70 -11.11 13.88
CA PRO A 78 6.78 -10.99 12.43
C PRO A 78 7.00 -9.54 11.99
N LEU A 79 7.80 -9.36 10.94
CA LEU A 79 7.97 -8.06 10.30
C LEU A 79 6.70 -7.69 9.50
N THR A 80 6.52 -6.40 9.24
CA THR A 80 5.48 -5.88 8.35
C THR A 80 6.11 -5.08 7.22
N SER A 81 5.37 -4.86 6.12
CA SER A 81 5.74 -3.85 5.13
C SER A 81 5.33 -2.45 5.62
N ASP A 82 6.15 -1.44 5.35
CA ASP A 82 5.81 -0.01 5.54
C ASP A 82 5.05 0.60 4.35
N CYS A 83 5.03 -0.08 3.19
CA CYS A 83 4.14 0.26 2.09
C CYS A 83 2.68 -0.08 2.43
N ASP A 84 1.83 0.94 2.31
CA ASP A 84 0.38 0.77 2.28
C ASP A 84 -0.04 0.11 0.96
N PHE A 85 -0.90 -0.89 1.06
CA PHE A 85 -1.65 -1.43 -0.07
C PHE A 85 -3.13 -1.22 0.24
N PRO A 86 -3.97 -0.95 -0.76
CA PRO A 86 -5.39 -0.86 -0.54
C PRO A 86 -5.86 -2.16 0.12
N LYS A 87 -6.27 -2.07 1.39
CA LYS A 87 -6.99 -3.16 2.02
C LYS A 87 -8.22 -3.35 1.15
N ALA A 88 -8.38 -4.54 0.54
CA ALA A 88 -9.67 -4.91 -0.03
C ALA A 88 -10.72 -4.52 1.02
N LEU A 89 -11.68 -3.69 0.63
CA LEU A 89 -12.72 -3.15 1.51
C LEU A 89 -13.59 -4.31 2.02
N ALA A 90 -13.06 -5.13 2.91
CA ALA A 90 -13.80 -6.06 3.76
C ALA A 90 -14.48 -5.28 4.91
N ASP A 91 -14.88 -4.03 4.65
CA ASP A 91 -15.77 -3.22 5.48
C ASP A 91 -16.72 -2.37 4.59
N VAL A 92 -17.10 -2.86 3.40
CA VAL A 92 -18.41 -2.49 2.83
C VAL A 92 -19.45 -3.44 3.44
N GLU A 93 -19.71 -3.32 4.74
CA GLU A 93 -21.03 -3.51 5.37
C GLU A 93 -20.96 -3.17 6.86
N LYS A 94 -20.81 -1.88 7.17
CA LYS A 94 -21.67 -1.26 8.17
C LYS A 94 -22.35 -0.10 7.48
N ILE A 95 -23.42 -0.41 6.74
CA ILE A 95 -24.41 0.59 6.41
C ILE A 95 -24.96 1.08 7.74
N ASP A 96 -24.65 2.33 8.04
CA ASP A 96 -25.24 3.16 9.06
C ASP A 96 -26.77 3.02 9.02
N THR A 97 -27.33 2.23 9.92
CA THR A 97 -28.77 2.26 10.18
C THR A 97 -29.04 3.53 11.00
N PRO A 98 -29.89 4.46 10.52
CA PRO A 98 -30.17 5.68 11.26
C PRO A 98 -30.76 5.35 12.63
N GLN A 99 -30.13 5.87 13.68
CA GLN A 99 -30.71 5.97 15.02
C GLN A 99 -31.91 6.91 14.95
N GLY A 100 -33.10 6.33 14.78
CA GLY A 100 -34.38 7.02 14.78
C GLY A 100 -35.39 6.29 15.66
N GLU A 101 -35.72 6.96 16.76
CA GLU A 101 -37.05 7.01 17.39
C GLU A 101 -37.60 5.77 18.11
N GLY A 102 -37.81 5.93 19.42
CA GLY A 102 -38.46 4.95 20.27
C GLY A 102 -39.97 4.98 20.20
N ILE A 103 -40.62 3.91 20.66
CA ILE A 103 -41.87 3.95 21.43
C ILE A 103 -42.05 2.62 22.14
N ALA A 104 -42.06 2.66 23.47
CA ALA A 104 -42.51 1.56 24.30
C ALA A 104 -44.03 1.48 24.23
N VAL A 105 -44.56 0.35 23.76
CA VAL A 105 -45.96 -0.03 23.98
C VAL A 105 -45.93 -1.44 24.56
N LYS A 106 -46.21 -1.50 25.86
CA LYS A 106 -46.38 -2.74 26.62
C LYS A 106 -47.88 -2.91 26.80
N ALA A 107 -48.43 -3.96 26.19
CA ALA A 107 -49.79 -4.43 26.41
C ALA A 107 -49.87 -5.19 27.74
#